data_AF-A0A7S2KH15-F1
#
_entry.id   AF-A0A7S2KH15-F1
#
_cell.length_a   1.000
_cell.length_b   1.000
_cell.length_c   1.000
_cell.angle_alpha   90.00
_cell.angle_beta   90.00
_cell.angle_gamma   90.00
#
_symmetry.space_group_name_H-M   'P 1'
#
loop_
_entity.id
_entity.type
_entity.pdbx_description
1 polymer ?
#
loop_
_entity_poly.entity_id
_entity_poly.type
_entity_poly.pdbx_seq_one_letter_code
_entity_poly.pdbx_strand_id
1 'polypeptide(L)'
;KEMADLQQEEERLEMKKQQVIRMQRQIQDERNSKFNDFQILHERYLLLHLMGKGGFSEVYKAFDLEELRYVCCKIHQINESWNTAQKQNYSRHATREYEIQKNLHHSRIVQLHDVFGMTASSFVTVLEFCDGGDLDLLLKKRKILTEREAKSIIMQVFR
;
A
#
# COMPACT_ATOMS: atom_id res chain seq x y z
N LYS A 1 36.23 -17.84 9.63
CA LYS A 1 36.08 -16.69 8.71
C LYS A 1 35.29 -17.13 7.50
N GLU A 2 35.83 -18.05 6.69
CA GLU A 2 35.15 -18.61 5.51
C GLU A 2 33.71 -19.13 5.73
N MET A 3 33.45 -19.94 6.78
CA MET A 3 32.07 -20.39 7.09
C MET A 3 31.11 -19.24 7.46
N ALA A 4 31.60 -18.22 8.15
CA ALA A 4 30.77 -17.08 8.55
C ALA A 4 30.44 -16.19 7.33
N ASP A 5 31.42 -16.03 6.44
CA ASP A 5 31.25 -15.29 5.19
C ASP A 5 30.27 -16.01 4.26
N LEU A 6 30.36 -17.35 4.16
CA LEU A 6 29.41 -18.19 3.42
C LEU A 6 27.99 -18.07 3.97
N GLN A 7 27.83 -18.10 5.30
CA GLN A 7 26.51 -17.99 5.93
C GLN A 7 25.89 -16.60 5.73
N GLN A 8 26.70 -15.54 5.79
CA GLN A 8 26.23 -14.19 5.50
C GLN A 8 25.80 -14.03 4.04
N GLU A 9 26.53 -14.65 3.11
CA GLU A 9 26.16 -14.66 1.70
C GLU A 9 24.89 -15.48 1.43
N GLU A 10 24.72 -16.63 2.08
CA GLU A 10 23.50 -17.44 2.00
C GLU A 10 22.27 -16.64 2.47
N GLU A 11 22.36 -15.95 3.61
CA GLU A 11 21.28 -15.08 4.09
C GLU A 11 20.96 -13.94 3.10
N ARG A 12 21.99 -13.35 2.49
CA ARG A 12 21.83 -12.30 1.47
C ARG A 12 21.11 -12.82 0.23
N LEU A 13 21.46 -14.02 -0.22
CA LEU A 13 20.85 -14.66 -1.38
C LEU A 13 19.39 -15.04 -1.11
N GLU A 14 19.08 -15.58 0.07
CA GLU A 14 17.70 -15.92 0.44
C GLU A 14 16.82 -14.67 0.53
N MET A 15 17.34 -13.56 1.08
CA MET A 15 16.62 -12.26 1.05
C MET A 15 16.34 -11.77 -0.38
N LYS A 16 17.33 -11.84 -1.28
CA LYS A 16 17.14 -11.46 -2.69
C LYS A 16 16.11 -12.35 -3.38
N LYS A 17 16.16 -13.66 -3.13
CA LYS A 17 15.18 -14.61 -3.66
C LYS A 17 13.75 -14.28 -3.20
N GLN A 18 13.56 -13.98 -1.91
CA GLN A 18 12.25 -13.54 -1.40
C GLN A 18 11.76 -12.24 -2.06
N GLN A 19 12.66 -11.27 -2.30
CA GLN A 19 12.32 -10.04 -3.01
C GLN A 19 11.88 -10.32 -4.45
N VAL A 20 12.58 -11.19 -5.17
CA VAL A 20 12.22 -11.59 -6.54
C VAL A 20 10.88 -12.30 -6.56
N ILE A 21 10.62 -13.24 -5.64
CA ILE A 21 9.33 -13.95 -5.54
C ILE A 21 8.19 -12.95 -5.29
N ARG A 22 8.39 -11.98 -4.38
CA ARG A 22 7.40 -10.93 -4.11
C ARG A 22 7.13 -10.09 -5.36
N MET A 23 8.19 -9.67 -6.07
CA MET A 23 8.07 -8.87 -7.28
C MET A 23 7.35 -9.64 -8.42
N GLN A 24 7.68 -10.91 -8.61
CA GLN A 24 7.00 -11.77 -9.59
C GLN A 24 5.50 -11.92 -9.28
N ARG A 25 5.16 -12.14 -8.00
CA ARG A 25 3.77 -12.20 -7.57
C ARG A 25 3.04 -10.87 -7.83
N GLN A 26 3.66 -9.74 -7.52
CA GLN A 26 3.12 -8.40 -7.75
C GLN A 26 2.87 -8.14 -9.24
N ILE A 27 3.82 -8.50 -10.11
CA ILE A 27 3.66 -8.40 -11.58
C ILE A 27 2.51 -9.29 -12.06
N GLN A 28 2.40 -10.51 -11.54
CA GLN A 28 1.33 -11.43 -11.90
C GLN A 28 -0.04 -10.93 -11.44
N ASP A 29 -0.12 -10.39 -10.23
CA ASP A 29 -1.33 -9.79 -9.66
C ASP A 29 -1.76 -8.55 -10.44
N GLU A 30 -0.81 -7.72 -10.86
CA GLU A 30 -1.04 -6.53 -11.71
C GLU A 30 -1.59 -6.95 -13.07
N ARG A 31 -0.94 -7.90 -13.76
CA ARG A 31 -1.40 -8.43 -15.05
C ARG A 31 -2.81 -9.01 -14.99
N ASN A 32 -3.15 -9.67 -13.87
CA ASN A 32 -4.44 -10.29 -13.65
C ASN A 32 -5.50 -9.30 -13.14
N SER A 33 -5.14 -8.06 -12.84
CA SER A 33 -6.10 -7.06 -12.39
C SER A 33 -6.85 -6.45 -13.57
N LYS A 34 -8.12 -6.10 -13.34
CA LYS A 34 -8.92 -5.30 -14.26
C LYS A 34 -8.48 -3.83 -14.35
N PHE A 35 -7.57 -3.39 -13.47
CA PHE A 35 -7.05 -2.01 -13.39
C PHE A 35 -5.62 -1.89 -13.97
N ASN A 36 -5.21 -2.84 -14.82
CA ASN A 36 -3.93 -2.83 -15.52
C ASN A 36 -3.90 -1.79 -16.66
N ASP A 37 -2.83 -1.79 -17.47
CA ASP A 37 -2.69 -0.99 -18.69
C ASP A 37 -2.77 0.54 -18.50
N PHE A 38 -2.25 1.03 -17.38
CA PHE A 38 -2.10 2.47 -17.10
C PHE A 38 -3.42 3.27 -17.23
N GLN A 39 -4.52 2.72 -16.74
CA GLN A 39 -5.82 3.38 -16.77
C GLN A 39 -5.81 4.72 -16.01
N ILE A 40 -6.56 5.69 -16.51
CA ILE A 40 -6.81 6.97 -15.83
C ILE A 40 -8.12 6.87 -15.08
N LEU A 41 -8.09 7.01 -13.75
CA LEU A 41 -9.27 7.03 -12.90
C LEU A 41 -9.74 8.45 -12.65
N HIS A 42 -11.06 8.64 -12.68
CA HIS A 42 -11.72 9.93 -12.38
C HIS A 42 -11.12 11.09 -13.21
N GLU A 43 -10.71 10.80 -14.45
CA GLU A 43 -10.10 11.75 -15.39
C GLU A 43 -8.83 12.46 -14.87
N ARG A 44 -8.25 12.00 -13.75
CA ARG A 44 -7.20 12.69 -13.00
C ARG A 44 -6.04 11.80 -12.57
N TYR A 45 -6.31 10.56 -12.17
CA TYR A 45 -5.30 9.71 -11.55
C TYR A 45 -4.82 8.63 -12.52
N LEU A 46 -3.63 8.81 -13.09
CA LEU A 46 -2.99 7.83 -13.95
C LEU A 46 -2.42 6.69 -13.11
N LEU A 47 -3.02 5.50 -13.17
CA LEU A 47 -2.48 4.32 -12.50
C LEU A 47 -1.14 3.91 -13.13
N LEU A 48 -0.18 3.54 -12.30
CA LEU A 48 1.14 3.09 -12.72
C LEU A 48 1.31 1.60 -12.38
N HIS A 49 1.86 1.30 -11.21
CA HIS A 49 2.19 -0.08 -10.80
C HIS A 49 1.34 -0.48 -9.60
N LEU A 50 0.92 -1.74 -9.57
CA LEU A 50 0.29 -2.33 -8.40
C LEU A 50 1.33 -2.39 -7.29
N MET A 51 1.09 -1.76 -6.14
CA MET A 51 1.95 -1.78 -4.95
C MET A 51 1.61 -2.94 -4.02
N GLY A 52 0.34 -3.36 -4.00
CA GLY A 52 -0.10 -4.46 -3.15
C GLY A 52 -1.55 -4.85 -3.39
N LYS A 53 -1.85 -6.13 -3.15
CA LYS A 53 -3.18 -6.72 -3.29
C LYS A 53 -3.60 -7.40 -1.99
N GLY A 54 -4.70 -6.94 -1.43
CA GLY A 54 -5.38 -7.54 -0.28
C GLY A 54 -6.61 -8.33 -0.71
N GLY A 55 -7.36 -8.87 0.26
CA GLY A 55 -8.58 -9.63 -0.01
C GLY A 55 -9.72 -8.78 -0.62
N PHE A 56 -9.77 -7.47 -0.30
CA PHE A 56 -10.86 -6.58 -0.68
C PHE A 56 -10.41 -5.29 -1.36
N SER A 57 -9.10 -5.14 -1.60
CA SER A 57 -8.56 -3.93 -2.20
C SER A 57 -7.26 -4.18 -2.95
N GLU A 58 -7.04 -3.37 -3.97
CA GLU A 58 -5.76 -3.26 -4.67
C GLU A 58 -5.21 -1.85 -4.49
N VAL A 59 -3.92 -1.73 -4.26
CA VAL A 59 -3.26 -0.44 -4.06
C VAL A 59 -2.32 -0.21 -5.22
N TYR A 60 -2.51 0.87 -5.95
CA TYR A 60 -1.66 1.28 -7.06
C TYR A 60 -0.87 2.52 -6.70
N LYS A 61 0.40 2.57 -7.13
CA LYS A 61 1.07 3.84 -7.33
C LYS A 61 0.38 4.52 -8.52
N ALA A 62 0.08 5.80 -8.38
CA ALA A 62 -0.53 6.60 -9.43
C ALA A 62 0.12 7.98 -9.51
N PHE A 63 -0.13 8.69 -10.61
CA PHE A 63 0.25 10.08 -10.79
C PHE A 63 -1.00 10.95 -10.87
N ASP A 64 -1.10 11.94 -10.00
CA ASP A 64 -2.15 12.96 -10.01
C ASP A 64 -1.83 13.97 -11.12
N LEU A 65 -2.66 14.00 -12.18
CA LEU A 65 -2.45 14.84 -13.35
C LEU A 65 -2.78 16.33 -13.11
N GLU A 66 -3.50 16.65 -12.04
CA GLU A 66 -3.84 18.04 -11.68
C GLU A 66 -2.78 18.63 -10.74
N GLU A 67 -2.48 17.94 -9.65
CA GLU A 67 -1.51 18.40 -8.64
C GLU A 67 -0.05 18.02 -8.96
N LEU A 68 0.15 17.27 -10.05
CA LEU A 68 1.47 16.86 -10.58
C LEU A 68 2.35 16.15 -9.54
N ARG A 69 1.77 15.22 -8.79
CA ARG A 69 2.45 14.47 -7.72
C ARG A 69 2.11 12.98 -7.75
N TYR A 70 3.01 12.16 -7.22
CA TYR A 70 2.73 10.75 -7.00
C TYR A 70 1.78 10.55 -5.83
N VAL A 71 0.82 9.64 -5.99
CA VAL A 71 -0.17 9.26 -4.98
C VAL A 71 -0.34 7.74 -4.92
N CYS A 72 -1.02 7.26 -3.89
CA CYS A 72 -1.44 5.87 -3.73
C CYS A 72 -2.95 5.77 -3.94
N CYS A 73 -3.41 5.08 -4.98
CA CYS A 73 -4.83 4.78 -5.19
C CYS A 73 -5.16 3.42 -4.58
N LYS A 74 -5.85 3.41 -3.44
CA LYS A 74 -6.40 2.20 -2.82
C LYS A 74 -7.82 1.97 -3.36
N ILE A 75 -7.95 1.00 -4.25
CA ILE A 75 -9.20 0.64 -4.92
C ILE A 75 -9.89 -0.45 -4.11
N HIS A 76 -11.05 -0.12 -3.56
CA HIS A 76 -11.88 -1.01 -2.75
C HIS A 76 -12.91 -1.72 -3.63
N GLN A 77 -13.02 -3.04 -3.47
CA GLN A 77 -13.97 -3.86 -4.23
C GLN A 77 -14.90 -4.59 -3.27
N ILE A 78 -16.19 -4.26 -3.35
CA ILE A 78 -17.26 -4.95 -2.61
C ILE A 78 -17.65 -6.17 -3.43
N ASN A 79 -17.53 -7.36 -2.84
CA ASN A 79 -17.89 -8.59 -3.52
C ASN A 79 -19.41 -8.64 -3.74
N GLU A 80 -19.83 -8.85 -4.99
CA GLU A 80 -21.24 -8.90 -5.36
C GLU A 80 -21.97 -10.10 -4.74
N SER A 81 -21.26 -11.21 -4.46
CA SER A 81 -21.83 -12.40 -3.83
C SER A 81 -22.11 -12.24 -2.33
N TRP A 82 -21.67 -11.14 -1.72
CA TRP A 82 -21.95 -10.86 -0.32
C TRP A 82 -23.43 -10.58 -0.07
N ASN A 83 -23.90 -11.05 1.07
CA ASN A 83 -25.23 -10.73 1.53
C ASN A 83 -25.33 -9.23 1.92
N THR A 84 -26.55 -8.73 2.04
CA THR A 84 -26.82 -7.32 2.33
C THR A 84 -26.14 -6.83 3.60
N ALA A 85 -26.10 -7.67 4.65
CA ALA A 85 -25.47 -7.31 5.92
C ALA A 85 -23.95 -7.15 5.79
N GLN A 86 -23.28 -8.04 5.04
CA GLN A 86 -21.84 -7.95 4.76
C GLN A 86 -21.50 -6.69 3.96
N LYS A 87 -22.27 -6.39 2.91
CA LYS A 87 -22.11 -5.17 2.10
C LYS A 87 -22.28 -3.91 2.98
N GLN A 88 -23.34 -3.85 3.79
CA GLN A 88 -23.56 -2.73 4.71
C GLN A 88 -22.46 -2.58 5.75
N ASN A 89 -21.97 -3.68 6.32
CA ASN A 89 -20.87 -3.65 7.29
C ASN A 89 -19.59 -3.11 6.64
N TYR A 90 -19.23 -3.59 5.45
CA TYR A 90 -18.04 -3.11 4.74
C TYR A 90 -18.16 -1.62 4.40
N SER A 91 -19.29 -1.19 3.84
CA SER A 91 -19.54 0.22 3.55
C SER A 91 -19.45 1.08 4.81
N ARG A 92 -20.01 0.62 5.94
CA ARG A 92 -19.92 1.34 7.22
C ARG A 92 -18.48 1.48 7.70
N HIS A 93 -17.68 0.42 7.59
CA HIS A 93 -16.26 0.45 7.96
C HIS A 93 -15.47 1.41 7.06
N ALA A 94 -15.67 1.34 5.75
CA ALA A 94 -15.04 2.23 4.78
C ALA A 94 -15.39 3.71 5.02
N THR A 95 -16.68 4.02 5.20
CA THR A 95 -17.13 5.38 5.52
C THR A 95 -16.54 5.87 6.83
N ARG A 96 -16.46 5.01 7.85
CA ARG A 96 -15.85 5.39 9.13
C ARG A 96 -14.35 5.67 8.99
N GLU A 97 -13.61 4.86 8.23
CA GLU A 97 -12.19 5.07 7.94
C GLU A 97 -11.99 6.43 7.25
N TYR A 98 -12.80 6.72 6.23
CA TYR A 98 -12.82 8.02 5.55
C TYR A 98 -13.10 9.20 6.49
N GLU A 99 -14.20 9.14 7.25
CA GLU A 99 -14.63 10.23 8.13
C GLU A 99 -13.59 10.58 9.20
N ILE A 100 -12.86 9.57 9.69
CA ILE A 100 -11.75 9.77 10.62
C ILE A 100 -10.58 10.40 9.87
N GLN A 101 -10.15 9.79 8.76
CA GLN A 101 -8.90 10.16 8.10
C GLN A 101 -8.95 11.51 7.39
N LYS A 102 -10.11 11.94 6.86
CA LYS A 102 -10.27 13.21 6.15
C LYS A 102 -9.91 14.44 6.99
N ASN A 103 -10.01 14.33 8.31
CA ASN A 103 -9.72 15.42 9.24
C ASN A 103 -8.30 15.33 9.83
N LEU A 104 -7.58 14.22 9.61
CA LEU A 104 -6.23 14.04 10.13
C LEU A 104 -5.23 14.74 9.22
N HIS A 105 -4.54 15.74 9.78
CA HIS A 105 -3.49 16.50 9.11
C HIS A 105 -2.25 16.51 10.00
N HIS A 106 -1.35 15.56 9.79
CA HIS A 106 -0.13 15.45 10.59
C HIS A 106 1.01 14.85 9.79
N SER A 107 2.23 15.38 9.94
CA SER A 107 3.43 14.94 9.22
C SER A 107 3.83 13.47 9.42
N ARG A 108 3.23 12.78 10.41
CA ARG A 108 3.48 11.36 10.73
C ARG A 108 2.29 10.45 10.42
N ILE A 109 1.24 10.98 9.79
CA ILE A 109 0.05 10.23 9.40
C ILE A 109 -0.11 10.39 7.89
N VAL A 110 -0.26 9.27 7.17
CA VAL A 110 -0.49 9.26 5.73
C VAL A 110 -1.75 10.08 5.42
N GLN A 111 -1.56 11.15 4.65
CA GLN A 111 -2.64 12.07 4.32
C GLN A 111 -3.65 11.41 3.36
N LEU A 112 -4.93 11.64 3.63
CA LEU A 112 -6.00 11.39 2.66
C LEU A 112 -6.12 12.61 1.74
N HIS A 113 -6.01 12.41 0.43
CA HIS A 113 -6.12 13.46 -0.57
C HIS A 113 -7.52 13.54 -1.19
N ASP A 114 -8.12 12.39 -1.52
CA ASP A 114 -9.41 12.35 -2.21
C ASP A 114 -10.11 11.00 -2.02
N VAL A 115 -11.43 10.97 -2.22
CA VAL A 115 -12.25 9.75 -2.27
C VAL A 115 -13.35 9.90 -3.32
N PHE A 116 -13.42 8.93 -4.23
CA PHE A 116 -14.46 8.89 -5.27
C PHE A 116 -14.99 7.48 -5.52
N GLY A 117 -16.24 7.40 -5.96
CA GLY A 117 -16.86 6.15 -6.40
C GLY A 117 -16.47 5.79 -7.83
N MET A 118 -16.30 4.51 -8.13
CA MET A 118 -16.09 4.02 -9.50
C MET A 118 -17.33 3.29 -10.03
N THR A 119 -17.93 2.42 -9.21
CA THR A 119 -19.15 1.67 -9.54
C THR A 119 -20.04 1.59 -8.31
N ALA A 120 -21.23 0.99 -8.44
CA ALA A 120 -22.10 0.72 -7.29
C ALA A 120 -21.45 -0.18 -6.21
N SER A 121 -20.39 -0.93 -6.56
CA SER A 121 -19.69 -1.88 -5.71
C SER A 121 -18.19 -1.56 -5.56
N SER A 122 -17.72 -0.38 -5.97
CA SER A 122 -16.30 -0.03 -5.83
C SER A 122 -16.09 1.48 -5.67
N PHE A 123 -15.09 1.83 -4.86
CA PHE A 123 -14.65 3.20 -4.62
C PHE A 123 -13.14 3.23 -4.43
N VAL A 124 -12.56 4.41 -4.56
CA VAL A 124 -11.12 4.63 -4.47
C VAL A 124 -10.83 5.63 -3.38
N THR A 125 -9.80 5.33 -2.58
CA THR A 125 -9.22 6.25 -1.62
C THR A 125 -7.85 6.67 -2.15
N VAL A 126 -7.63 7.97 -2.34
CA VAL A 126 -6.37 8.53 -2.83
C VAL A 126 -5.56 9.01 -1.63
N LEU A 127 -4.41 8.38 -1.42
CA LEU A 127 -3.55 8.58 -0.26
C LEU A 127 -2.20 9.19 -0.68
N GLU A 128 -1.52 9.81 0.27
CA GLU A 128 -0.12 10.18 0.13
C GLU A 128 0.75 8.96 -0.27
N PHE A 129 1.66 9.16 -1.21
CA PHE A 129 2.62 8.15 -1.63
C PHE A 129 3.87 8.20 -0.75
N CYS A 130 4.19 7.08 -0.08
CA CYS A 130 5.41 6.92 0.71
C CYS A 130 6.40 5.99 -0.02
N ASP A 131 7.58 6.50 -0.36
CA ASP A 131 8.58 5.80 -1.18
C ASP A 131 9.54 4.89 -0.38
N GLY A 132 9.56 5.00 0.95
CA GLY A 132 10.49 4.28 1.84
C GLY A 132 10.11 2.84 2.21
N GLY A 133 8.94 2.35 1.80
CA GLY A 133 8.40 1.07 2.27
C GLY A 133 7.94 1.10 3.73
N ASP A 134 7.63 -0.07 4.28
CA ASP A 134 7.13 -0.22 5.65
C ASP A 134 8.23 -0.69 6.64
N LEU A 135 7.95 -0.53 7.94
CA LEU A 135 8.87 -0.92 9.01
C LEU A 135 9.11 -2.43 9.07
N ASP A 136 8.15 -3.25 8.65
CA ASP A 136 8.30 -4.71 8.59
C ASP A 136 9.36 -5.10 7.55
N LEU A 137 9.37 -4.47 6.38
CA LEU A 137 10.39 -4.65 5.36
C LEU A 137 11.78 -4.25 5.88
N LEU A 138 11.86 -3.14 6.63
CA LEU A 138 13.12 -2.70 7.24
C LEU A 138 13.64 -3.72 8.26
N LEU A 139 12.77 -4.25 9.12
CA LEU A 139 13.11 -5.22 10.15
C LEU A 139 13.52 -6.57 9.54
N LYS A 140 12.85 -7.02 8.47
CA LYS A 140 13.25 -8.23 7.74
C LYS A 140 14.65 -8.11 7.12
N LYS A 141 15.01 -6.92 6.64
CA LYS A 141 16.33 -6.66 6.02
C LYS A 141 17.46 -6.52 7.06
N ARG A 142 17.20 -5.85 8.19
CA ARG A 142 18.25 -5.51 9.17
C ARG A 142 18.27 -6.42 10.40
N LYS A 143 17.22 -7.21 10.64
CA LYS A 143 16.94 -8.03 11.83
C LYS A 143 16.78 -7.22 13.12
N ILE A 144 17.74 -6.35 13.44
CA ILE A 144 17.79 -5.54 14.67
C ILE A 144 18.08 -4.08 14.32
N LEU A 145 17.40 -3.16 15.00
CA LEU A 145 17.68 -1.72 14.96
C LEU A 145 18.51 -1.32 16.18
N THR A 146 19.38 -0.33 16.02
CA THR A 146 20.07 0.25 17.18
C THR A 146 19.06 0.96 18.09
N GLU A 147 19.35 1.05 19.38
CA GLU A 147 18.48 1.76 20.34
C GLU A 147 18.17 3.19 19.89
N ARG A 148 19.17 3.88 19.32
CA ARG A 148 19.02 5.23 18.77
C ARG A 148 17.99 5.29 17.64
N GLU A 149 18.04 4.34 16.70
CA GLU A 149 17.07 4.26 15.59
C GLU A 149 15.68 3.91 16.09
N ALA A 150 15.57 2.91 16.99
CA ALA A 150 14.30 2.49 17.56
C ALA A 150 13.63 3.65 18.32
N LYS A 151 14.39 4.37 19.16
CA LYS A 151 13.92 5.58 19.85
C LYS A 151 13.40 6.63 18.86
N SER A 152 14.12 6.87 17.76
CA SER A 152 13.69 7.84 16.75
C SER A 152 12.37 7.47 16.09
N ILE A 153 12.15 6.18 15.77
CA ILE A 153 10.89 5.69 15.18
C ILE A 153 9.76 5.80 16.19
N ILE A 154 9.97 5.32 17.43
CA ILE A 154 8.97 5.35 18.50
C ILE A 154 8.53 6.79 18.78
N MET A 155 9.47 7.74 18.84
CA MET A 155 9.16 9.16 19.04
C MET A 155 8.31 9.77 17.92
N GLN A 156 8.37 9.23 16.70
CA GLN A 156 7.52 9.67 15.58
C GLN A 156 6.13 9.02 15.61
N VAL A 157 6.00 7.83 16.20
CA VAL A 157 4.71 7.14 16.34
C VAL A 157 3.86 7.77 17.45
N PHE A 158 4.48 8.23 18.53
CA PHE A 158 3.79 8.81 19.70
C PHE A 158 3.58 10.32 19.64
N ARG A 159 4.10 11.01 18.63
CA ARG A 159 3.96 12.47 18.45
C ARG A 159 3.13 12.76 17.22
#